data_AF-A0A963RFQ0-F1
#
_entry.id   AF-A0A963RFQ0-F1
#
_cell.length_a   1.000
_cell.length_b   1.000
_cell.length_c   1.000
_cell.angle_alpha   90.00
_cell.angle_beta   90.00
_cell.angle_gamma   90.00
#
_symmetry.space_group_name_H-M   'P 1'
#
loop_
_entity.id
_entity.type
_entity.pdbx_description
1 polymer ?
#
loop_
_entity_poly.entity_id
_entity_poly.type
_entity_poly.pdbx_seq_one_letter_code
_entity_poly.pdbx_strand_id
1 'polypeptide(L)'
;MFLCDLILRSHREARRLGHVVQSLILAIVSAAALFTLGTADAEARPAPDSFSASFEVLAREAETALSDTGADASREQLQKLEDLRAQLAQTRDIAGRVSLAGTLETRTLEAQIKDLGPLPAEGATEPSAITSKREELDKRLAVKLEPVLRVREMRTRAATLVSELDQKIDEQKHRNLVRRGKSPLDPRLWLKAATETGRGFSEAAANFGVKVGENGLGSILLMVAGAVFVALLTTLLFGRFWTRVRAWLEREIATSRSLARNLGLLLAVDLGSAAVFAVSLIFVTIAFLALIYPFLKPDHLLGLGLLFAAAALVPAIAQWLGRSVFNSPYKQLRLIRLSDERARLAPQTVRNSGIVLAVVMLLTTLKESEGVGTNFVDLLTAVFVLLGSTLLWRLARMIASARKEARREALAARLDDDPEPAEEFDF
;
A
#
# COMPACT_ATOMS: atom_id res chain seq x y z
N MET A 1 -6.71 -56.22 -4.10
CA MET A 1 -5.69 -55.84 -3.08
C MET A 1 -4.79 -54.70 -3.56
N PHE A 2 -4.28 -54.71 -4.80
CA PHE A 2 -3.45 -53.63 -5.38
C PHE A 2 -4.10 -52.22 -5.44
N LEU A 3 -5.42 -52.13 -5.67
CA LEU A 3 -6.14 -50.84 -5.73
C LEU A 3 -6.33 -50.18 -4.36
N CYS A 4 -6.48 -50.96 -3.27
CA CYS A 4 -6.53 -50.40 -1.91
C CYS A 4 -5.18 -49.80 -1.50
N ASP A 5 -4.08 -50.44 -1.89
CA ASP A 5 -2.74 -50.00 -1.51
C ASP A 5 -2.35 -48.70 -2.25
N LEU A 6 -2.77 -48.56 -3.52
CA LEU A 6 -2.57 -47.33 -4.30
C LEU A 6 -3.36 -46.14 -3.74
N ILE A 7 -4.59 -46.38 -3.25
CA ILE A 7 -5.46 -45.35 -2.66
C ILE A 7 -4.94 -44.93 -1.27
N LEU A 8 -4.41 -45.87 -0.47
CA LEU A 8 -3.78 -45.53 0.81
C LEU A 8 -2.45 -44.80 0.64
N ARG A 9 -1.70 -45.09 -0.43
CA ARG A 9 -0.45 -44.38 -0.76
C ARG A 9 -0.71 -42.95 -1.20
N SER A 10 -1.68 -42.71 -2.09
CA SER A 10 -2.05 -41.36 -2.54
C SER A 10 -2.64 -40.50 -1.41
N HIS A 11 -3.41 -41.11 -0.51
CA HIS A 11 -3.97 -40.40 0.65
C HIS A 11 -2.91 -40.06 1.71
N ARG A 12 -1.84 -40.86 1.84
CA ARG A 12 -0.68 -40.53 2.69
C ARG A 12 0.18 -39.44 2.06
N GLU A 13 0.37 -39.44 0.74
CA GLU A 13 1.11 -38.41 0.02
C GLU A 13 0.39 -37.06 0.01
N ALA A 14 -0.94 -37.05 -0.15
CA ALA A 14 -1.74 -35.82 -0.06
C ALA A 14 -1.72 -35.20 1.35
N ARG A 15 -1.72 -36.02 2.41
CA ARG A 15 -1.55 -35.52 3.80
C ARG A 15 -0.14 -34.98 4.04
N ARG A 16 0.89 -35.65 3.51
CA ARG A 16 2.28 -35.16 3.60
C ARG A 16 2.44 -33.83 2.87
N LEU A 17 1.87 -33.67 1.68
CA LEU A 17 1.88 -32.41 0.93
C LEU A 17 1.13 -31.29 1.68
N GLY A 18 -0.01 -31.60 2.32
CA GLY A 18 -0.74 -30.66 3.17
C GLY A 18 0.07 -30.17 4.37
N HIS A 19 0.77 -31.09 5.07
CA HIS A 19 1.65 -30.72 6.18
C HIS A 19 2.87 -29.94 5.73
N VAL A 20 3.45 -30.26 4.56
CA VAL A 20 4.58 -29.50 3.99
C VAL A 20 4.15 -28.09 3.63
N VAL A 21 3.01 -27.91 2.95
CA VAL A 21 2.48 -26.58 2.60
C VAL A 21 2.10 -25.78 3.84
N GLN A 22 1.50 -26.39 4.85
CA GLN A 22 1.18 -25.73 6.12
C GLN A 22 2.45 -25.34 6.89
N SER A 23 3.49 -26.18 6.88
CA SER A 23 4.80 -25.85 7.48
C SER A 23 5.52 -24.76 6.71
N LEU A 24 5.37 -24.69 5.38
CA LEU A 24 5.97 -23.65 4.54
C LEU A 24 5.28 -22.30 4.78
N ILE A 25 3.95 -22.28 4.89
CA ILE A 25 3.18 -21.07 5.21
C ILE A 25 3.49 -20.61 6.64
N LEU A 26 3.59 -21.51 7.61
CA LEU A 26 4.00 -21.14 8.97
C LEU A 26 5.44 -20.61 8.99
N ALA A 27 6.37 -21.24 8.25
CA ALA A 27 7.76 -20.81 8.16
C ALA A 27 7.88 -19.41 7.53
N ILE A 28 7.11 -19.12 6.48
CA ILE A 28 7.08 -17.81 5.82
C ILE A 28 6.46 -16.75 6.73
N VAL A 29 5.40 -17.08 7.47
CA VAL A 29 4.77 -16.16 8.44
C VAL A 29 5.67 -15.93 9.65
N SER A 30 6.40 -16.94 10.13
CA SER A 30 7.39 -16.77 11.21
C SER A 30 8.64 -16.04 10.75
N ALA A 31 9.08 -16.22 9.51
CA ALA A 31 10.19 -15.45 8.92
C ALA A 31 9.82 -13.97 8.72
N ALA A 32 8.57 -13.69 8.35
CA ALA A 32 8.05 -12.32 8.27
C ALA A 32 7.88 -11.68 9.67
N ALA A 33 7.46 -12.45 10.68
CA ALA A 33 7.30 -11.97 12.06
C ALA A 33 8.65 -11.74 12.77
N LEU A 34 9.67 -12.56 12.47
CA LEU A 34 11.05 -12.37 12.95
C LEU A 34 11.77 -11.19 12.30
N PHE A 35 11.32 -10.74 11.11
CA PHE A 35 11.86 -9.53 10.47
C PHE A 35 11.28 -8.23 11.05
N THR A 36 10.13 -8.30 11.75
CA THR A 36 9.45 -7.11 12.32
C THR A 36 9.72 -6.88 13.81
N LEU A 37 10.37 -7.81 14.51
CA LEU A 37 10.66 -7.72 15.94
C LEU A 37 12.16 -7.62 16.18
N GLY A 38 12.66 -6.39 16.22
CA GLY A 38 13.83 -6.06 17.04
C GLY A 38 15.17 -5.94 16.31
N THR A 39 15.32 -4.96 15.41
CA THR A 39 16.55 -4.17 15.38
C THR A 39 16.37 -3.00 16.34
N ALA A 40 16.53 -3.25 17.63
CA ALA A 40 16.90 -2.17 18.53
C ALA A 40 18.33 -1.80 18.13
N ASP A 41 18.46 -0.84 17.23
CA ASP A 41 19.74 -0.24 16.88
C ASP A 41 20.35 0.31 18.16
N ALA A 42 21.32 -0.42 18.70
CA ALA A 42 22.33 0.14 19.56
C ALA A 42 23.20 1.04 18.67
N GLU A 43 22.67 2.20 18.30
CA GLU A 43 23.35 3.19 17.49
C GLU A 43 24.67 3.55 18.21
N ALA A 44 25.78 3.15 17.60
CA ALA A 44 27.08 3.70 17.93
C ALA A 44 26.94 5.22 17.86
N ARG A 45 27.11 5.90 18.99
CA ARG A 45 27.00 7.37 19.06
C ARG A 45 27.88 7.95 17.95
N PRO A 46 27.30 8.60 16.92
CA PRO A 46 28.10 9.17 15.86
C PRO A 46 29.06 10.18 16.47
N ALA A 47 30.31 10.18 15.99
CA ALA A 47 31.26 11.21 16.36
C ALA A 47 30.62 12.59 16.07
N PRO A 48 30.81 13.61 16.94
CA PRO A 48 30.14 14.90 16.82
C PRO A 48 30.25 15.54 15.42
N ASP A 49 31.38 15.30 14.73
CA ASP A 49 31.63 15.87 13.41
C ASP A 49 30.78 15.23 12.31
N SER A 50 30.55 13.91 12.31
CA SER A 50 29.69 13.26 11.29
C SER A 50 28.21 13.58 11.49
N PHE A 51 27.79 13.73 12.75
CA PHE A 51 26.44 14.19 13.08
C PHE A 51 26.20 15.63 12.59
N SER A 52 27.18 16.53 12.75
CA SER A 52 27.06 17.90 12.25
C SER A 52 26.96 17.99 10.72
N ALA A 53 27.74 17.19 10.00
CA ALA A 53 27.71 17.18 8.53
C ALA A 53 26.36 16.70 7.97
N SER A 54 25.76 15.66 8.57
CA SER A 54 24.44 15.17 8.17
C SER A 54 23.33 16.19 8.44
N PHE A 55 23.39 16.90 9.58
CA PHE A 55 22.46 17.99 9.88
C PHE A 55 22.55 19.13 8.85
N GLU A 56 23.74 19.54 8.41
CA GLU A 56 23.89 20.63 7.43
C GLU A 56 23.32 20.28 6.04
N VAL A 57 23.26 19.00 5.68
CA VAL A 57 22.58 18.56 4.45
C VAL A 57 21.08 18.69 4.62
N LEU A 58 20.54 18.14 5.73
CA LEU A 58 19.11 18.18 6.04
C LEU A 58 18.58 19.61 6.18
N ALA A 59 19.35 20.49 6.85
CA ALA A 59 19.01 21.90 7.00
C ALA A 59 18.93 22.62 5.66
N ARG A 60 19.88 22.38 4.75
CA ARG A 60 19.87 22.96 3.40
C ARG A 60 18.70 22.48 2.56
N GLU A 61 18.35 21.19 2.68
CA GLU A 61 17.18 20.63 2.01
C GLU A 61 15.89 21.29 2.52
N ALA A 62 15.75 21.45 3.84
CA ALA A 62 14.62 22.16 4.44
C ALA A 62 14.56 23.63 4.04
N GLU A 63 15.68 24.36 4.02
CA GLU A 63 15.73 25.77 3.60
C GLU A 63 15.35 25.94 2.12
N THR A 64 15.80 25.01 1.26
CA THR A 64 15.42 24.98 -0.16
C THR A 64 13.92 24.71 -0.30
N ALA A 65 13.42 23.71 0.45
CA ALA A 65 12.01 23.37 0.45
C ALA A 65 11.14 24.52 1.01
N LEU A 66 11.61 25.31 1.97
CA LEU A 66 10.94 26.50 2.49
C LEU A 66 10.92 27.65 1.48
N SER A 67 12.00 27.82 0.72
CA SER A 67 12.14 28.86 -0.31
C SER A 67 11.25 28.61 -1.54
N ASP A 68 10.79 27.39 -1.76
CA ASP A 68 9.90 27.06 -2.87
C ASP A 68 8.52 27.72 -2.69
N THR A 69 8.25 28.78 -3.45
CA THR A 69 6.96 29.49 -3.48
C THR A 69 5.90 28.80 -4.34
N GLY A 70 6.10 27.54 -4.73
CA GLY A 70 5.15 26.75 -5.49
C GLY A 70 3.71 26.90 -4.96
N ALA A 71 2.84 27.44 -5.82
CA ALA A 71 1.48 27.83 -5.44
C ALA A 71 0.58 26.62 -5.07
N ASP A 72 0.93 25.43 -5.55
CA ASP A 72 0.16 24.19 -5.40
C ASP A 72 1.11 23.04 -5.07
N ALA A 73 1.23 22.70 -3.78
CA ALA A 73 1.99 21.52 -3.39
C ALA A 73 1.20 20.24 -3.70
N SER A 74 1.79 19.37 -4.51
CA SER A 74 1.29 18.01 -4.70
C SER A 74 1.27 17.26 -3.35
N ARG A 75 0.50 16.16 -3.26
CA ARG A 75 0.52 15.30 -2.06
C ARG A 75 1.94 14.81 -1.73
N GLU A 76 2.74 14.55 -2.75
CA GLU A 76 4.14 14.15 -2.60
C GLU A 76 5.01 15.28 -2.04
N GLN A 77 4.85 16.52 -2.51
CA GLN A 77 5.57 17.67 -1.94
C GLN A 77 5.19 17.90 -0.48
N LEU A 78 3.91 17.75 -0.12
CA LEU A 78 3.47 17.84 1.26
C LEU A 78 4.09 16.72 2.12
N GLN A 79 4.13 15.48 1.60
CA GLN A 79 4.78 14.36 2.28
C GLN A 79 6.28 14.61 2.49
N LYS A 80 6.99 15.14 1.48
CA LYS A 80 8.41 15.53 1.60
C LYS A 80 8.62 16.57 2.70
N LEU A 81 7.75 17.57 2.81
CA LEU A 81 7.82 18.55 3.91
C LEU A 81 7.58 17.90 5.27
N GLU A 82 6.62 16.98 5.39
CA GLU A 82 6.36 16.22 6.63
C GLU A 82 7.54 15.32 7.01
N ASP A 83 8.17 14.67 6.03
CA ASP A 83 9.34 13.81 6.24
C ASP A 83 10.55 14.64 6.70
N LEU A 84 10.82 15.79 6.07
CA LEU A 84 11.87 16.73 6.49
C LEU A 84 11.62 17.23 7.91
N ARG A 85 10.37 17.59 8.22
CA ARG A 85 9.95 18.04 9.54
C ARG A 85 10.15 16.95 10.60
N ALA A 86 9.83 15.70 10.29
CA ALA A 86 10.05 14.56 11.17
C ALA A 86 11.55 14.31 11.44
N GLN A 87 12.36 14.33 10.38
CA GLN A 87 13.82 14.16 10.49
C GLN A 87 14.45 15.29 11.33
N LEU A 88 14.09 16.54 11.08
CA LEU A 88 14.60 17.68 11.85
C LEU A 88 14.15 17.64 13.32
N ALA A 89 12.92 17.21 13.60
CA ALA A 89 12.44 17.02 14.97
C ALA A 89 13.24 15.94 15.69
N GLN A 90 13.54 14.82 15.01
CA GLN A 90 14.40 13.76 15.55
C GLN A 90 15.82 14.29 15.83
N THR A 91 16.42 15.03 14.89
CA THR A 91 17.75 15.63 15.06
C THR A 91 17.77 16.61 16.23
N ARG A 92 16.74 17.46 16.37
CA ARG A 92 16.58 18.38 17.52
C ARG A 92 16.58 17.62 18.84
N ASP A 93 15.88 16.50 18.91
CA ASP A 93 15.75 15.71 20.14
C ASP A 93 17.07 14.97 20.46
N ILE A 94 17.77 14.44 19.46
CA ILE A 94 19.11 13.86 19.61
C ILE A 94 20.09 14.94 20.10
N ALA A 95 20.15 16.09 19.43
CA ALA A 95 20.99 17.21 19.82
C ALA A 95 20.67 17.69 21.24
N GLY A 96 19.40 17.65 21.63
CA GLY A 96 18.97 17.94 23.00
C GLY A 96 19.52 16.98 24.04
N ARG A 97 19.49 15.68 23.76
CA ARG A 97 20.06 14.66 24.66
C ARG A 97 21.57 14.77 24.76
N VAL A 98 22.26 15.01 23.65
CA VAL A 98 23.73 15.14 23.60
C VAL A 98 24.19 16.41 24.33
N SER A 99 23.52 17.54 24.11
CA SER A 99 23.86 18.81 24.77
C SER A 99 23.61 18.80 26.29
N LEU A 100 22.55 18.13 26.76
CA LEU A 100 22.25 18.02 28.20
C LEU A 100 23.16 17.04 28.93
N ALA A 101 23.55 15.94 28.29
CA ALA A 101 24.40 14.94 28.93
C ALA A 101 25.86 15.41 29.10
N GLY A 102 26.33 16.32 28.26
CA GLY A 102 27.74 16.69 28.15
C GLY A 102 28.62 15.48 27.81
N THR A 103 29.94 15.68 27.77
CA THR A 103 30.88 14.55 27.69
C THR A 103 31.33 14.13 29.10
N LEU A 104 31.87 12.92 29.25
CA LEU A 104 32.52 12.54 30.51
C LEU A 104 33.73 13.45 30.80
N GLU A 105 34.45 13.86 29.75
CA GLU A 105 35.60 14.76 29.85
C GLU A 105 35.20 16.16 30.34
N THR A 106 34.16 16.77 29.76
CA THR A 106 33.70 18.10 30.18
C THR A 106 33.21 18.09 31.63
N ARG A 107 32.42 17.07 32.03
CA ARG A 107 31.96 16.93 33.41
C ARG A 107 33.10 16.70 34.39
N THR A 108 34.12 15.93 33.99
CA THR A 108 35.32 15.72 34.80
C THR A 108 36.12 17.01 34.97
N LEU A 109 36.30 17.79 33.91
CA LEU A 109 37.01 19.08 33.97
C LEU A 109 36.24 20.10 34.82
N GLU A 110 34.92 20.20 34.67
CA GLU A 110 34.06 21.04 35.52
C GLU A 110 34.14 20.64 37.00
N ALA A 111 34.15 19.34 37.30
CA ALA A 111 34.34 18.84 38.66
C ALA A 111 35.73 19.19 39.21
N GLN A 112 36.79 19.03 38.41
CA GLN A 112 38.16 19.41 38.81
C GLN A 112 38.28 20.91 39.09
N ILE A 113 37.65 21.77 38.28
CA ILE A 113 37.61 23.22 38.52
C ILE A 113 36.82 23.53 39.80
N LYS A 114 35.72 22.83 40.04
CA LYS A 114 34.90 22.99 41.25
C LYS A 114 35.65 22.57 42.52
N ASP A 115 36.46 21.52 42.45
CA ASP A 115 37.28 21.02 43.56
C ASP A 115 38.39 22.01 43.96
N LEU A 116 38.82 22.91 43.06
CA LEU A 116 39.73 24.01 43.40
C LEU A 116 39.11 25.06 44.33
N GLY A 117 37.78 25.01 44.53
CA GLY A 117 37.06 25.93 45.39
C GLY A 117 36.51 27.18 44.67
N PRO A 118 35.71 27.99 45.37
CA PRO A 118 35.14 29.22 44.81
C PRO A 118 36.24 30.23 44.47
N LEU A 119 35.95 31.17 43.56
CA LEU A 119 36.87 32.26 43.27
C LEU A 119 37.14 33.07 44.56
N PRO A 120 38.35 33.66 44.70
CA PRO A 120 38.64 34.54 45.82
C PRO A 120 37.66 35.72 45.84
N ALA A 121 37.26 36.15 47.04
CA ALA A 121 36.43 37.34 47.23
C ALA A 121 37.14 38.58 46.65
N GLU A 122 36.39 39.59 46.22
CA GLU A 122 36.96 40.83 45.68
C GLU A 122 38.06 41.40 46.61
N GLY A 123 39.28 41.49 46.09
CA GLY A 123 40.45 41.98 46.83
C GLY A 123 41.29 40.91 47.55
N ALA A 124 40.90 39.63 47.53
CA ALA A 124 41.71 38.53 48.05
C ALA A 124 42.55 37.88 46.93
N THR A 125 43.79 37.50 47.26
CA THR A 125 44.71 36.88 46.29
C THR A 125 44.75 35.37 46.50
N GLU A 126 44.52 34.60 45.43
CA GLU A 126 44.73 33.15 45.45
C GLU A 126 46.23 32.79 45.43
N PRO A 127 46.63 31.63 45.97
CA PRO A 127 47.97 31.09 45.73
C PRO A 127 48.25 30.93 44.22
N SER A 128 49.41 31.38 43.76
CA SER A 128 49.77 31.39 42.32
C SER A 128 49.67 30.01 41.64
N ALA A 129 49.90 28.93 42.40
CA ALA A 129 49.75 27.56 41.93
C ALA A 129 48.28 27.18 41.63
N ILE A 130 47.32 27.66 42.42
CA ILE A 130 45.89 27.43 42.21
C ILE A 130 45.40 28.24 41.01
N THR A 131 45.79 29.50 40.91
CA THR A 131 45.44 30.36 39.77
C THR A 131 45.96 29.78 38.46
N SER A 132 47.23 29.36 38.41
CA SER A 132 47.81 28.71 37.22
C SER A 132 47.08 27.42 36.86
N LYS A 133 46.65 26.64 37.86
CA LYS A 133 45.93 25.39 37.63
C LYS A 133 44.50 25.62 37.13
N ARG A 134 43.80 26.61 37.68
CA ARG A 134 42.47 27.03 37.24
C ARG A 134 42.50 27.47 35.78
N GLU A 135 43.45 28.33 35.41
CA GLU A 135 43.63 28.76 34.01
C GLU A 135 43.94 27.60 33.04
N GLU A 136 44.76 26.63 33.45
CA GLU A 136 45.05 25.44 32.64
C GLU A 136 43.79 24.60 32.39
N LEU A 137 43.00 24.36 33.43
CA LEU A 137 41.77 23.58 33.35
C LEU A 137 40.68 24.32 32.56
N ASP A 138 40.53 25.62 32.75
CA ASP A 138 39.58 26.46 32.01
C ASP A 138 39.91 26.47 30.51
N LYS A 139 41.20 26.58 30.15
CA LYS A 139 41.63 26.48 28.74
C LYS A 139 41.27 25.11 28.14
N ARG A 140 41.46 24.02 28.89
CA ARG A 140 41.09 22.67 28.43
C ARG A 140 39.58 22.50 28.31
N LEU A 141 38.82 23.04 29.26
CA LEU A 141 37.36 23.00 29.25
C LEU A 141 36.81 23.79 28.05
N ALA A 142 37.35 24.97 27.77
CA ALA A 142 36.94 25.79 26.63
C ALA A 142 37.06 25.04 25.29
N VAL A 143 38.19 24.36 25.05
CA VAL A 143 38.39 23.53 23.85
C VAL A 143 37.38 22.38 23.77
N LYS A 144 37.02 21.77 24.91
CA LYS A 144 36.10 20.63 24.96
C LYS A 144 34.62 21.02 24.95
N LEU A 145 34.30 22.28 25.24
CA LEU A 145 32.94 22.84 25.18
C LEU A 145 32.50 23.18 23.76
N GLU A 146 33.43 23.49 22.86
CA GLU A 146 33.13 23.89 21.48
C GLU A 146 32.18 22.92 20.74
N PRO A 147 32.35 21.59 20.78
CA PRO A 147 31.40 20.65 20.16
C PRO A 147 30.01 20.68 20.82
N VAL A 148 29.94 20.88 22.14
CA VAL A 148 28.67 20.96 22.88
C VAL A 148 27.90 22.22 22.49
N LEU A 149 28.61 23.35 22.33
CA LEU A 149 28.03 24.60 21.85
C LEU A 149 27.51 24.45 20.41
N ARG A 150 28.29 23.86 19.50
CA ARG A 150 27.84 23.54 18.14
C ARG A 150 26.56 22.69 18.13
N VAL A 151 26.47 21.66 18.98
CA VAL A 151 25.25 20.85 19.12
C VAL A 151 24.05 21.65 19.63
N ARG A 152 24.26 22.62 20.54
CA ARG A 152 23.21 23.50 21.03
C ARG A 152 22.72 24.47 19.93
N GLU A 153 23.62 24.99 19.11
CA GLU A 153 23.27 25.81 17.94
C GLU A 153 22.45 24.99 16.93
N MET A 154 22.90 23.78 16.60
CA MET A 154 22.15 22.87 15.72
C MET A 154 20.75 22.58 16.25
N ARG A 155 20.61 22.31 17.56
CA ARG A 155 19.28 22.12 18.19
C ARG A 155 18.38 23.34 17.98
N THR A 156 18.93 24.54 18.16
CA THR A 156 18.19 25.78 18.03
C THR A 156 17.76 26.00 16.58
N ARG A 157 18.68 25.82 15.63
CA ARG A 157 18.40 25.91 14.19
C ARG A 157 17.37 24.86 13.75
N ALA A 158 17.48 23.62 14.20
CA ALA A 158 16.51 22.56 13.92
C ALA A 158 15.12 22.91 14.47
N ALA A 159 15.02 23.47 15.68
CA ALA A 159 13.74 23.91 16.24
C ALA A 159 13.09 25.03 15.41
N THR A 160 13.89 26.00 14.94
CA THR A 160 13.40 27.05 14.03
C THR A 160 12.90 26.46 12.72
N LEU A 161 13.68 25.59 12.06
CA LEU A 161 13.28 24.98 10.79
C LEU A 161 12.01 24.13 10.91
N VAL A 162 11.84 23.40 12.02
CA VAL A 162 10.59 22.65 12.29
C VAL A 162 9.39 23.60 12.40
N SER A 163 9.55 24.73 13.08
CA SER A 163 8.48 25.73 13.21
C SER A 163 8.09 26.34 11.85
N GLU A 164 9.07 26.69 11.03
CA GLU A 164 8.85 27.23 9.68
C GLU A 164 8.18 26.20 8.76
N LEU A 165 8.60 24.92 8.85
CA LEU A 165 7.97 23.84 8.09
C LEU A 165 6.54 23.59 8.54
N ASP A 166 6.27 23.61 9.86
CA ASP A 166 4.91 23.45 10.39
C ASP A 166 3.97 24.54 9.85
N GLN A 167 4.41 25.81 9.87
CA GLN A 167 3.66 26.91 9.27
C GLN A 167 3.40 26.68 7.78
N LYS A 168 4.43 26.30 7.01
CA LYS A 168 4.29 26.07 5.57
C LYS A 168 3.35 24.91 5.25
N ILE A 169 3.43 23.82 6.01
CA ILE A 169 2.55 22.64 5.88
C ILE A 169 1.11 23.03 6.16
N ASP A 170 0.85 23.77 7.24
CA ASP A 170 -0.49 24.21 7.61
C ASP A 170 -1.08 25.16 6.57
N GLU A 171 -0.30 26.12 6.09
CA GLU A 171 -0.69 27.00 5.01
C GLU A 171 -1.06 26.24 3.73
N GLN A 172 -0.27 25.23 3.33
CA GLN A 172 -0.57 24.40 2.17
C GLN A 172 -1.82 23.54 2.38
N LYS A 173 -1.99 22.93 3.56
CA LYS A 173 -3.19 22.16 3.92
C LYS A 173 -4.44 23.05 3.86
N HIS A 174 -4.39 24.24 4.45
CA HIS A 174 -5.50 25.20 4.40
C HIS A 174 -5.83 25.62 2.97
N ARG A 175 -4.84 25.94 2.14
CA ARG A 175 -5.06 26.28 0.72
C ARG A 175 -5.72 25.13 -0.04
N ASN A 176 -5.29 23.89 0.20
CA ASN A 176 -5.85 22.69 -0.41
C ASN A 176 -7.30 22.40 0.04
N LEU A 177 -7.67 22.75 1.27
CA LEU A 177 -9.04 22.64 1.76
C LEU A 177 -9.98 23.72 1.21
N VAL A 178 -9.48 24.96 1.06
CA VAL A 178 -10.26 26.10 0.57
C VAL A 178 -10.48 26.03 -0.95
N ARG A 179 -9.51 25.50 -1.70
CA ARG A 179 -9.70 25.16 -3.12
C ARG A 179 -10.60 23.92 -3.24
N ARG A 180 -11.92 24.13 -3.32
CA ARG A 180 -12.83 23.14 -3.90
C ARG A 180 -12.23 22.67 -5.23
N GLY A 181 -11.83 21.40 -5.31
CA GLY A 181 -11.38 20.79 -6.56
C GLY A 181 -12.37 21.14 -7.66
N LYS A 182 -11.87 21.61 -8.81
CA LYS A 182 -12.73 22.00 -9.94
C LYS A 182 -13.69 20.83 -10.20
N SER A 183 -14.99 21.13 -10.22
CA SER A 183 -16.03 20.10 -10.30
C SER A 183 -15.77 19.22 -11.54
N PRO A 184 -15.79 17.87 -11.42
CA PRO A 184 -15.69 16.96 -12.56
C PRO A 184 -16.76 17.22 -13.64
N LEU A 185 -17.81 17.96 -13.29
CA LEU A 185 -18.89 18.36 -14.19
C LEU A 185 -18.59 19.61 -15.01
N ASP A 186 -17.44 20.29 -14.84
CA ASP A 186 -17.08 21.48 -15.63
C ASP A 186 -16.64 21.08 -17.06
N PRO A 187 -17.40 21.40 -18.13
CA PRO A 187 -17.09 21.03 -19.50
C PRO A 187 -15.72 21.54 -19.99
N ARG A 188 -15.22 22.63 -19.41
CA ARG A 188 -13.91 23.22 -19.78
C ARG A 188 -12.76 22.31 -19.37
N LEU A 189 -12.91 21.56 -18.27
CA LEU A 189 -11.93 20.54 -17.87
C LEU A 189 -11.85 19.42 -18.89
N TRP A 190 -13.00 19.00 -19.45
CA TRP A 190 -13.05 17.95 -20.46
C TRP A 190 -12.35 18.38 -21.75
N LEU A 191 -12.57 19.62 -22.20
CA LEU A 191 -11.89 20.13 -23.39
C LEU A 191 -10.38 20.23 -23.18
N LYS A 192 -9.96 20.76 -22.03
CA LYS A 192 -8.52 20.85 -21.70
C LYS A 192 -7.87 19.47 -21.59
N ALA A 193 -8.52 18.55 -20.87
CA ALA A 193 -8.06 17.17 -20.76
C ALA A 193 -7.98 16.49 -22.13
N ALA A 194 -8.95 16.68 -23.03
CA ALA A 194 -8.90 16.14 -24.39
C ALA A 194 -7.69 16.66 -25.18
N THR A 195 -7.39 17.96 -25.10
CA THR A 195 -6.22 18.54 -25.77
C THR A 195 -4.89 18.06 -25.18
N GLU A 196 -4.80 17.91 -23.85
CA GLU A 196 -3.61 17.39 -23.18
C GLU A 196 -3.42 15.89 -23.44
N THR A 197 -4.51 15.12 -23.53
CA THR A 197 -4.49 13.71 -23.93
C THR A 197 -4.01 13.55 -25.37
N GLY A 198 -4.50 14.40 -26.28
CA GLY A 198 -4.04 14.39 -27.68
C GLY A 198 -2.55 14.67 -27.79
N ARG A 199 -2.03 15.60 -26.98
CA ARG A 199 -0.58 15.86 -26.87
C ARG A 199 0.18 14.67 -26.32
N GLY A 200 -0.25 14.10 -25.19
CA GLY A 200 0.40 12.92 -24.59
C GLY A 200 0.39 11.71 -25.53
N PHE A 201 -0.67 11.51 -26.30
CA PHE A 201 -0.73 10.45 -27.31
C PHE A 201 0.22 10.74 -28.48
N SER A 202 0.32 12.00 -28.93
CA SER A 202 1.27 12.38 -29.98
C SER A 202 2.73 12.25 -29.53
N GLU A 203 3.04 12.58 -28.27
CA GLU A 203 4.37 12.39 -27.68
C GLU A 203 4.69 10.91 -27.49
N ALA A 204 3.72 10.11 -27.00
CA ALA A 204 3.86 8.66 -26.91
C ALA A 204 4.08 8.02 -28.29
N ALA A 205 3.36 8.48 -29.32
CA ALA A 205 3.52 8.02 -30.70
C ALA A 205 4.88 8.43 -31.28
N ALA A 206 5.35 9.64 -31.00
CA ALA A 206 6.68 10.11 -31.41
C ALA A 206 7.78 9.30 -30.71
N ASN A 207 7.68 9.09 -29.40
CA ASN A 207 8.61 8.28 -28.60
C ASN A 207 8.61 6.81 -29.05
N PHE A 208 7.44 6.27 -29.43
CA PHE A 208 7.33 4.95 -30.02
C PHE A 208 8.03 4.90 -31.38
N GLY A 209 7.85 5.91 -32.24
CA GLY A 209 8.54 6.02 -33.54
C GLY A 209 10.07 6.07 -33.41
N VAL A 210 10.60 6.82 -32.44
CA VAL A 210 12.04 6.88 -32.15
C VAL A 210 12.56 5.52 -31.70
N LYS A 211 11.90 4.88 -30.73
CA LYS A 211 12.32 3.55 -30.22
C LYS A 211 12.17 2.42 -31.22
N VAL A 212 11.19 2.52 -32.11
CA VAL A 212 11.04 1.63 -33.26
C VAL A 212 12.20 1.80 -34.24
N GLY A 213 12.66 3.04 -34.46
CA GLY A 213 13.85 3.33 -35.26
C GLY A 213 15.14 2.77 -34.64
N GLU A 214 15.28 2.87 -33.32
CA GLU A 214 16.48 2.40 -32.59
C GLU A 214 16.54 0.88 -32.44
N ASN A 215 15.44 0.23 -32.05
CA ASN A 215 15.42 -1.21 -31.74
C ASN A 215 14.94 -2.08 -32.91
N GLY A 216 14.37 -1.46 -33.96
CA GLY A 216 13.71 -2.14 -35.07
C GLY A 216 12.32 -2.68 -34.72
N LEU A 217 11.36 -2.56 -35.65
CA LEU A 217 9.99 -3.07 -35.47
C LEU A 217 9.94 -4.55 -35.05
N GLY A 218 10.84 -5.37 -35.59
CA GLY A 218 10.88 -6.81 -35.34
C GLY A 218 11.16 -7.19 -33.88
N SER A 219 12.04 -6.45 -33.19
CA SER A 219 12.36 -6.73 -31.78
C SER A 219 11.20 -6.38 -30.86
N ILE A 220 10.52 -5.26 -31.12
CA ILE A 220 9.32 -4.84 -30.39
C ILE A 220 8.18 -5.83 -30.63
N LEU A 221 7.94 -6.22 -31.88
CA LEU A 221 6.95 -7.25 -32.23
C LEU A 221 7.25 -8.58 -31.55
N LEU A 222 8.51 -9.01 -31.50
CA LEU A 222 8.92 -10.23 -30.81
C LEU A 222 8.71 -10.12 -29.29
N MET A 223 8.99 -8.95 -28.70
CA MET A 223 8.77 -8.71 -27.27
C MET A 223 7.27 -8.69 -26.92
N VAL A 224 6.44 -8.03 -27.72
CA VAL A 224 4.97 -8.06 -27.60
C VAL A 224 4.46 -9.48 -27.75
N ALA A 225 4.90 -10.19 -28.79
CA ALA A 225 4.49 -11.56 -29.05
C ALA A 225 4.91 -12.48 -27.89
N GLY A 226 6.12 -12.32 -27.34
CA GLY A 226 6.61 -13.04 -26.18
C GLY A 226 5.79 -12.76 -24.92
N ALA A 227 5.49 -11.49 -24.63
CA ALA A 227 4.67 -11.09 -23.49
C ALA A 227 3.25 -11.66 -23.59
N VAL A 228 2.60 -11.52 -24.76
CA VAL A 228 1.27 -12.09 -25.01
C VAL A 228 1.30 -13.62 -24.93
N PHE A 229 2.34 -14.25 -25.49
CA PHE A 229 2.50 -15.70 -25.42
C PHE A 229 2.64 -16.19 -23.98
N VAL A 230 3.46 -15.55 -23.15
CA VAL A 230 3.64 -15.92 -21.72
C VAL A 230 2.35 -15.69 -20.93
N ALA A 231 1.64 -14.58 -21.16
CA ALA A 231 0.37 -14.28 -20.51
C ALA A 231 -0.70 -15.32 -20.87
N LEU A 232 -0.82 -15.65 -22.16
CA LEU A 232 -1.77 -16.65 -22.66
C LEU A 232 -1.40 -18.06 -22.18
N LEU A 233 -0.13 -18.43 -22.28
CA LEU A 233 0.37 -19.74 -21.88
C LEU A 233 0.17 -19.97 -20.39
N THR A 234 0.54 -19.01 -19.54
CA THR A 234 0.35 -19.12 -18.09
C THR A 234 -1.14 -19.26 -17.76
N THR A 235 -2.00 -18.43 -18.35
CA THR A 235 -3.46 -18.50 -18.14
C THR A 235 -4.03 -19.85 -18.57
N LEU A 236 -3.58 -20.39 -19.71
CA LEU A 236 -4.01 -21.70 -20.21
C LEU A 236 -3.52 -22.86 -19.34
N LEU A 237 -2.25 -22.84 -18.93
CA LEU A 237 -1.63 -23.89 -18.12
C LEU A 237 -2.25 -23.93 -16.72
N PHE A 238 -2.32 -22.78 -16.05
CA PHE A 238 -2.95 -22.67 -14.73
C PHE A 238 -4.46 -22.95 -14.79
N GLY A 239 -5.14 -22.48 -15.83
CA GLY A 239 -6.55 -22.80 -16.06
C GLY A 239 -6.79 -24.30 -16.21
N ARG A 240 -5.97 -24.99 -17.04
CA ARG A 240 -6.06 -26.45 -17.22
C ARG A 240 -5.70 -27.21 -15.95
N PHE A 241 -4.63 -26.84 -15.26
CA PHE A 241 -4.28 -27.42 -13.97
C PHE A 241 -5.45 -27.31 -12.99
N TRP A 242 -6.05 -26.12 -12.89
CA TRP A 242 -7.18 -25.88 -12.00
C TRP A 242 -8.42 -26.69 -12.37
N THR A 243 -8.74 -26.87 -13.67
CA THR A 243 -9.87 -27.71 -14.07
C THR A 243 -9.71 -29.17 -13.61
N ARG A 244 -8.48 -29.71 -13.61
CA ARG A 244 -8.22 -31.07 -13.11
C ARG A 244 -8.33 -31.15 -11.60
N VAL A 245 -7.75 -30.18 -10.89
CA VAL A 245 -7.85 -30.08 -9.42
C VAL A 245 -9.30 -29.96 -8.99
N ARG A 246 -10.08 -29.11 -9.68
CA ARG A 246 -11.51 -28.94 -9.45
C ARG A 246 -12.31 -30.22 -9.71
N ALA A 247 -12.09 -30.90 -10.84
CA ALA A 247 -12.76 -32.17 -11.14
C ALA A 247 -12.39 -33.29 -10.15
N TRP A 248 -11.20 -33.23 -9.56
CA TRP A 248 -10.81 -34.13 -8.47
C TRP A 248 -11.53 -33.77 -7.15
N LEU A 249 -11.54 -32.50 -6.76
CA LEU A 249 -12.25 -31.99 -5.58
C LEU A 249 -13.76 -32.25 -5.65
N GLU A 250 -14.40 -32.02 -6.80
CA GLU A 250 -15.84 -32.26 -6.99
C GLU A 250 -16.19 -33.74 -6.87
N ARG A 251 -15.33 -34.65 -7.35
CA ARG A 251 -15.49 -36.10 -7.14
C ARG A 251 -15.37 -36.48 -5.67
N GLU A 252 -14.44 -35.88 -4.95
CA GLU A 252 -14.22 -36.15 -3.52
C GLU A 252 -15.34 -35.58 -2.63
N ILE A 253 -15.98 -34.50 -3.06
CA ILE A 253 -17.17 -33.94 -2.42
C ILE A 253 -18.36 -34.89 -2.63
N ALA A 254 -18.52 -35.47 -3.82
CA ALA A 254 -19.61 -36.39 -4.14
C ALA A 254 -19.54 -37.72 -3.36
N THR A 255 -18.34 -38.16 -2.96
CA THR A 255 -18.13 -39.41 -2.20
C THR A 255 -18.17 -39.22 -0.68
N SER A 256 -18.15 -37.97 -0.20
CA SER A 256 -18.02 -37.63 1.21
C SER A 256 -19.39 -37.43 1.90
N ARG A 257 -19.65 -38.22 2.95
CA ARG A 257 -20.86 -38.13 3.79
C ARG A 257 -20.82 -37.04 4.86
N SER A 258 -19.68 -36.40 5.10
CA SER A 258 -19.52 -35.41 6.18
C SER A 258 -19.76 -33.99 5.67
N LEU A 259 -20.73 -33.31 6.29
CA LEU A 259 -21.12 -31.95 5.96
C LEU A 259 -19.96 -30.96 6.18
N ALA A 260 -19.23 -31.06 7.29
CA ALA A 260 -18.08 -30.20 7.61
C ALA A 260 -16.93 -30.34 6.61
N ARG A 261 -16.62 -31.59 6.19
CA ARG A 261 -15.58 -31.86 5.19
C ARG A 261 -15.96 -31.31 3.81
N ASN A 262 -17.24 -31.42 3.44
CA ASN A 262 -17.72 -30.88 2.17
C ASN A 262 -17.66 -29.35 2.15
N LEU A 263 -18.00 -28.66 3.25
CA LEU A 263 -17.80 -27.21 3.33
C LEU A 263 -16.33 -26.81 3.17
N GLY A 264 -15.41 -27.51 3.83
CA GLY A 264 -13.97 -27.22 3.73
C GLY A 264 -13.42 -27.41 2.31
N LEU A 265 -13.82 -28.48 1.63
CA LEU A 265 -13.41 -28.74 0.24
C LEU A 265 -14.01 -27.72 -0.74
N LEU A 266 -15.24 -27.26 -0.51
CA LEU A 266 -15.86 -26.21 -1.33
C LEU A 266 -15.19 -24.85 -1.15
N LEU A 267 -14.87 -24.47 0.09
CA LEU A 267 -14.09 -23.27 0.36
C LEU A 267 -12.71 -23.36 -0.31
N ALA A 268 -12.08 -24.54 -0.30
CA ALA A 268 -10.82 -24.77 -0.99
C ALA A 268 -10.94 -24.64 -2.52
N VAL A 269 -12.05 -25.10 -3.12
CA VAL A 269 -12.34 -24.90 -4.54
C VAL A 269 -12.55 -23.41 -4.85
N ASP A 270 -13.35 -22.70 -4.07
CA ASP A 270 -13.60 -21.27 -4.35
C ASP A 270 -12.32 -20.43 -4.14
N LEU A 271 -11.58 -20.67 -3.06
CA LEU A 271 -10.33 -19.98 -2.77
C LEU A 271 -9.23 -20.31 -3.80
N GLY A 272 -9.11 -21.56 -4.20
CA GLY A 272 -8.14 -21.94 -5.23
C GLY A 272 -8.51 -21.38 -6.61
N SER A 273 -9.81 -21.26 -6.93
CA SER A 273 -10.24 -20.60 -8.17
C SER A 273 -9.92 -19.11 -8.19
N ALA A 274 -10.00 -18.46 -7.02
CA ALA A 274 -9.61 -17.06 -6.86
C ALA A 274 -8.08 -16.89 -6.94
N ALA A 275 -7.32 -17.79 -6.32
CA ALA A 275 -5.86 -17.80 -6.40
C ALA A 275 -5.37 -17.97 -7.85
N VAL A 276 -5.99 -18.87 -8.62
CA VAL A 276 -5.67 -19.06 -10.06
C VAL A 276 -5.94 -17.79 -10.86
N PHE A 277 -7.05 -17.11 -10.57
CA PHE A 277 -7.37 -15.83 -11.20
C PHE A 277 -6.36 -14.74 -10.82
N ALA A 278 -5.99 -14.63 -9.54
CA ALA A 278 -4.97 -13.69 -9.06
C ALA A 278 -3.62 -13.93 -9.75
N VAL A 279 -3.15 -15.18 -9.77
CA VAL A 279 -1.89 -15.57 -10.41
C VAL A 279 -1.93 -15.24 -11.90
N SER A 280 -3.00 -15.62 -12.60
CA SER A 280 -3.14 -15.31 -14.04
C SER A 280 -3.07 -13.80 -14.29
N LEU A 281 -3.75 -13.01 -13.47
CA LEU A 281 -3.75 -11.55 -13.59
C LEU A 281 -2.38 -10.95 -13.27
N ILE A 282 -1.67 -11.46 -12.25
CA ILE A 282 -0.28 -11.05 -11.94
C ILE A 282 0.63 -11.34 -13.13
N PHE A 283 0.55 -12.52 -13.75
CA PHE A 283 1.38 -12.86 -14.91
C PHE A 283 1.07 -12.01 -16.14
N VAL A 284 -0.21 -11.76 -16.43
CA VAL A 284 -0.62 -10.81 -17.49
C VAL A 284 -0.02 -9.43 -17.23
N THR A 285 0.00 -9.04 -15.97
CA THR A 285 0.50 -7.74 -15.55
C THR A 285 2.03 -7.64 -15.61
N ILE A 286 2.74 -8.68 -15.21
CA ILE A 286 4.21 -8.79 -15.37
C ILE A 286 4.57 -8.76 -16.85
N ALA A 287 3.81 -9.46 -17.70
CA ALA A 287 4.01 -9.43 -19.15
C ALA A 287 3.78 -8.03 -19.73
N PHE A 288 2.76 -7.32 -19.26
CA PHE A 288 2.54 -5.92 -19.61
C PHE A 288 3.68 -5.01 -19.12
N LEU A 289 4.18 -5.23 -17.90
CA LEU A 289 5.29 -4.46 -17.35
C LEU A 289 6.59 -4.68 -18.13
N ALA A 290 6.88 -5.92 -18.51
CA ALA A 290 7.99 -6.27 -19.38
C ALA A 290 7.86 -5.62 -20.77
N LEU A 291 6.63 -5.46 -21.27
CA LEU A 291 6.37 -4.76 -22.53
C LEU A 291 6.69 -3.26 -22.44
N ILE A 292 6.32 -2.61 -21.34
CA ILE A 292 6.56 -1.17 -21.14
C ILE A 292 7.94 -0.86 -20.52
N TYR A 293 8.69 -1.88 -20.09
CA TYR A 293 10.02 -1.74 -19.48
C TYR A 293 10.98 -0.80 -20.23
N PRO A 294 11.10 -0.85 -21.58
CA PRO A 294 11.98 0.08 -22.31
C PRO A 294 11.59 1.55 -22.15
N PHE A 295 10.37 1.84 -21.71
CA PHE A 295 9.79 3.17 -21.53
C PHE A 295 9.83 3.65 -20.08
N LEU A 296 10.27 2.81 -19.13
CA LEU A 296 10.29 3.14 -17.71
C LEU A 296 11.73 3.42 -17.23
N LYS A 297 11.88 4.35 -16.28
CA LYS A 297 13.14 4.54 -15.56
C LYS A 297 13.34 3.37 -14.57
N PRO A 298 14.57 2.87 -14.37
CA PRO A 298 14.84 1.72 -13.49
C PRO A 298 14.31 1.88 -12.06
N ASP A 299 14.35 3.11 -11.54
CA ASP A 299 14.01 3.43 -10.14
C ASP A 299 12.53 3.17 -9.79
N HIS A 300 11.64 3.11 -10.79
CA HIS A 300 10.20 2.92 -10.57
C HIS A 300 9.74 1.46 -10.75
N LEU A 301 10.60 0.55 -11.22
CA LEU A 301 10.19 -0.80 -11.63
C LEU A 301 9.63 -1.65 -10.49
N LEU A 302 10.31 -1.65 -9.33
CA LEU A 302 9.88 -2.42 -8.16
C LEU A 302 8.55 -1.88 -7.58
N GLY A 303 8.43 -0.55 -7.47
CA GLY A 303 7.21 0.10 -7.00
C GLY A 303 6.02 -0.17 -7.91
N LEU A 304 6.21 -0.03 -9.23
CA LEU A 304 5.17 -0.32 -10.21
C LEU A 304 4.78 -1.80 -10.17
N GLY A 305 5.75 -2.72 -10.14
CA GLY A 305 5.49 -4.16 -10.07
C GLY A 305 4.66 -4.56 -8.84
N LEU A 306 5.00 -4.02 -7.67
CA LEU A 306 4.25 -4.27 -6.43
C LEU A 306 2.83 -3.69 -6.49
N LEU A 307 2.68 -2.47 -6.99
CA LEU A 307 1.38 -1.83 -7.18
C LEU A 307 0.48 -2.67 -8.09
N PHE A 308 1.02 -3.13 -9.20
CA PHE A 308 0.32 -3.93 -10.19
C PHE A 308 -0.08 -5.30 -9.65
N ALA A 309 0.79 -5.94 -8.84
CA ALA A 309 0.45 -7.17 -8.12
C ALA A 309 -0.67 -6.94 -7.09
N ALA A 310 -0.61 -5.83 -6.35
CA ALA A 310 -1.66 -5.46 -5.40
C ALA A 310 -2.99 -5.18 -6.10
N ALA A 311 -2.97 -4.43 -7.21
CA ALA A 311 -4.15 -4.16 -8.04
C ALA A 311 -4.76 -5.45 -8.61
N ALA A 312 -3.93 -6.44 -8.97
CA ALA A 312 -4.40 -7.75 -9.44
C ALA A 312 -5.11 -8.57 -8.35
N LEU A 313 -4.77 -8.36 -7.07
CA LEU A 313 -5.40 -9.06 -5.95
C LEU A 313 -6.85 -8.60 -5.73
N VAL A 314 -7.15 -7.33 -5.96
CA VAL A 314 -8.48 -6.73 -5.76
C VAL A 314 -9.60 -7.46 -6.52
N PRO A 315 -9.53 -7.64 -7.86
CA PRO A 315 -10.58 -8.36 -8.59
C PRO A 315 -10.60 -9.85 -8.26
N ALA A 316 -9.50 -10.44 -7.80
CA ALA A 316 -9.46 -11.82 -7.34
C ALA A 316 -10.25 -12.01 -6.04
N ILE A 317 -10.05 -11.11 -5.08
CA ILE A 317 -10.83 -11.06 -3.83
C ILE A 317 -12.30 -10.79 -4.16
N ALA A 318 -12.59 -9.86 -5.06
CA ALA A 318 -13.95 -9.57 -5.48
C ALA A 318 -14.63 -10.78 -6.15
N GLN A 319 -13.92 -11.52 -7.00
CA GLN A 319 -14.42 -12.74 -7.61
C GLN A 319 -14.71 -13.83 -6.56
N TRP A 320 -13.79 -14.02 -5.61
CA TRP A 320 -13.98 -14.96 -4.51
C TRP A 320 -15.21 -14.60 -3.68
N LEU A 321 -15.32 -13.34 -3.26
CA LEU A 321 -16.41 -12.86 -2.44
C LEU A 321 -17.75 -12.96 -3.18
N GLY A 322 -17.78 -12.56 -4.46
CA GLY A 322 -18.99 -12.61 -5.27
C GLY A 322 -19.52 -14.04 -5.45
N ARG A 323 -18.64 -15.02 -5.67
CA ARG A 323 -19.03 -16.43 -5.78
C ARG A 323 -19.50 -16.98 -4.44
N SER A 324 -18.75 -16.73 -3.37
CA SER A 324 -19.08 -17.19 -2.01
C SER A 324 -20.43 -16.67 -1.52
N VAL A 325 -20.74 -15.40 -1.79
CA VAL A 325 -21.98 -14.75 -1.31
C VAL A 325 -23.21 -15.12 -2.15
N PHE A 326 -23.10 -15.10 -3.48
CA PHE A 326 -24.27 -15.20 -4.37
C PHE A 326 -24.45 -16.56 -5.03
N ASN A 327 -23.39 -17.37 -5.12
CA ASN A 327 -23.39 -18.65 -5.83
C ASN A 327 -22.84 -19.79 -4.98
N SER A 328 -23.19 -19.80 -3.68
CA SER A 328 -22.84 -20.91 -2.80
C SER A 328 -23.61 -22.18 -3.20
N PRO A 329 -22.94 -23.34 -3.36
CA PRO A 329 -23.57 -24.59 -3.79
C PRO A 329 -24.55 -25.17 -2.76
N TYR A 330 -24.48 -24.75 -1.49
CA TYR A 330 -25.50 -25.10 -0.49
C TYR A 330 -26.57 -24.02 -0.38
N LYS A 331 -27.83 -24.39 -0.62
CA LYS A 331 -28.99 -23.51 -0.44
C LYS A 331 -29.12 -22.95 0.99
N GLN A 332 -28.56 -23.63 2.01
CA GLN A 332 -28.58 -23.18 3.41
C GLN A 332 -27.57 -22.06 3.71
N LEU A 333 -26.47 -21.97 2.94
CA LEU A 333 -25.42 -20.94 3.12
C LEU A 333 -25.61 -19.74 2.20
N ARG A 334 -26.62 -19.77 1.31
CA ARG A 334 -27.00 -18.60 0.50
C ARG A 334 -27.62 -17.54 1.42
N LEU A 335 -26.80 -16.57 1.83
CA LEU A 335 -27.23 -15.38 2.56
C LEU A 335 -28.35 -14.62 1.82
N ILE A 336 -28.35 -14.69 0.49
CA ILE A 336 -29.36 -14.06 -0.38
C ILE A 336 -29.81 -15.10 -1.40
N ARG A 337 -31.11 -15.44 -1.41
CA ARG A 337 -31.71 -16.28 -2.45
C ARG A 337 -32.04 -15.41 -3.66
N LEU A 338 -31.25 -15.54 -4.71
CA LEU A 338 -31.49 -14.94 -6.02
C LEU A 338 -32.07 -16.01 -6.96
N SER A 339 -32.85 -15.57 -7.96
CA SER A 339 -33.20 -16.42 -9.10
C SER A 339 -31.93 -16.94 -9.80
N ASP A 340 -31.99 -18.12 -10.42
CA ASP A 340 -30.80 -18.80 -10.98
C ASP A 340 -30.06 -17.94 -12.03
N GLU A 341 -30.76 -17.08 -12.75
CA GLU A 341 -30.16 -16.13 -13.70
C GLU A 341 -29.41 -15.00 -12.98
N ARG A 342 -29.99 -14.40 -11.94
CA ARG A 342 -29.37 -13.32 -11.16
C ARG A 342 -28.21 -13.84 -10.30
N ALA A 343 -28.28 -15.09 -9.83
CA ALA A 343 -27.19 -15.75 -9.10
C ALA A 343 -25.92 -15.95 -9.96
N ARG A 344 -26.05 -15.98 -11.30
CA ARG A 344 -24.91 -16.00 -12.23
C ARG A 344 -24.35 -14.61 -12.53
N LEU A 345 -25.22 -13.61 -12.63
CA LEU A 345 -24.85 -12.22 -12.96
C LEU A 345 -24.26 -11.44 -11.77
N ALA A 346 -24.68 -11.74 -10.54
CA ALA A 346 -24.21 -11.04 -9.35
C ALA A 346 -22.69 -11.24 -9.08
N PRO A 347 -22.12 -12.46 -9.09
CA PRO A 347 -20.68 -12.65 -8.96
C PRO A 347 -19.86 -11.94 -10.04
N GLN A 348 -20.37 -11.88 -11.28
CA GLN A 348 -19.71 -11.17 -12.38
C GLN A 348 -19.71 -9.66 -12.16
N THR A 349 -20.81 -9.11 -11.65
CA THR A 349 -20.91 -7.68 -11.33
C THR A 349 -19.93 -7.29 -10.21
N VAL A 350 -19.80 -8.14 -9.19
CA VAL A 350 -18.81 -7.94 -8.11
C VAL A 350 -17.39 -7.99 -8.66
N ARG A 351 -17.04 -9.00 -9.47
CA ARG A 351 -15.72 -9.09 -10.11
C ARG A 351 -15.42 -7.86 -10.96
N ASN A 352 -16.36 -7.43 -11.81
CA ASN A 352 -16.18 -6.25 -12.65
C ASN A 352 -15.97 -4.99 -11.82
N SER A 353 -16.66 -4.87 -10.67
CA SER A 353 -16.45 -3.76 -9.73
C SER A 353 -15.02 -3.78 -9.15
N GLY A 354 -14.50 -4.97 -8.82
CA GLY A 354 -13.11 -5.14 -8.41
C GLY A 354 -12.08 -4.78 -9.49
N ILE A 355 -12.39 -5.06 -10.77
CA ILE A 355 -11.53 -4.64 -11.90
C ILE A 355 -11.52 -3.12 -12.02
N VAL A 356 -12.69 -2.47 -11.94
CA VAL A 356 -12.79 -1.01 -11.96
C VAL A 356 -11.99 -0.39 -10.82
N LEU A 357 -12.10 -0.94 -9.61
CA LEU A 357 -11.33 -0.46 -8.46
C LEU A 357 -9.82 -0.62 -8.66
N ALA A 358 -9.38 -1.76 -9.22
CA ALA A 358 -7.97 -1.98 -9.56
C ALA A 358 -7.46 -0.96 -10.59
N VAL A 359 -8.25 -0.65 -11.62
CA VAL A 359 -7.90 0.36 -12.62
C VAL A 359 -7.82 1.75 -11.98
N VAL A 360 -8.78 2.14 -11.15
CA VAL A 360 -8.74 3.42 -10.43
C VAL A 360 -7.49 3.53 -9.57
N MET A 361 -7.14 2.45 -8.84
CA MET A 361 -5.92 2.40 -8.04
C MET A 361 -4.65 2.63 -8.88
N LEU A 362 -4.54 1.97 -10.03
CA LEU A 362 -3.42 2.16 -10.96
C LEU A 362 -3.37 3.59 -11.50
N LEU A 363 -4.52 4.16 -11.89
CA LEU A 363 -4.61 5.53 -12.40
C LEU A 363 -4.19 6.55 -11.34
N THR A 364 -4.65 6.40 -10.10
CA THR A 364 -4.29 7.34 -9.03
C THR A 364 -2.81 7.37 -8.74
N THR A 365 -2.11 6.23 -8.83
CA THR A 365 -0.65 6.19 -8.64
C THR A 365 0.10 6.68 -9.87
N LEU A 366 -0.42 6.45 -11.08
CA LEU A 366 0.15 7.06 -12.29
C LEU A 366 0.04 8.59 -12.29
N LYS A 367 -0.96 9.16 -11.60
CA LYS A 367 -1.06 10.62 -11.40
C LYS A 367 0.13 11.17 -10.61
N GLU A 368 0.72 10.37 -9.74
CA GLU A 368 1.81 10.76 -8.85
C GLU A 368 3.18 10.71 -9.56
N SER A 369 3.29 10.04 -10.70
CA SER A 369 4.52 10.02 -11.50
C SER A 369 4.64 11.26 -12.40
N GLU A 370 5.74 12.01 -12.27
CA GLU A 370 6.10 13.13 -13.15
C GLU A 370 6.19 12.69 -14.63
N GLY A 371 5.15 12.93 -15.42
CA GLY A 371 5.16 12.65 -16.86
C GLY A 371 3.79 12.38 -17.51
N VAL A 372 2.76 12.08 -16.73
CA VAL A 372 1.39 11.89 -17.26
C VAL A 372 0.55 13.13 -16.96
N GLY A 373 -0.04 13.73 -17.99
CA GLY A 373 -0.89 14.93 -17.85
C GLY A 373 -1.97 14.73 -16.78
N THR A 374 -1.89 15.50 -15.69
CA THR A 374 -2.71 15.32 -14.48
C THR A 374 -4.21 15.40 -14.76
N ASN A 375 -4.63 16.20 -15.75
CA ASN A 375 -6.04 16.35 -16.12
C ASN A 375 -6.59 15.12 -16.87
N PHE A 376 -5.76 14.40 -17.64
CA PHE A 376 -6.20 13.18 -18.34
C PHE A 376 -6.51 12.06 -17.35
N VAL A 377 -5.60 11.85 -16.39
CA VAL A 377 -5.76 10.84 -15.35
C VAL A 377 -6.98 11.14 -14.49
N ASP A 378 -7.25 12.40 -14.17
CA ASP A 378 -8.44 12.82 -13.42
C ASP A 378 -9.73 12.52 -14.16
N LEU A 379 -9.77 12.76 -15.47
CA LEU A 379 -10.93 12.45 -16.31
C LEU A 379 -11.17 10.95 -16.41
N LEU A 380 -10.11 10.18 -16.69
CA LEU A 380 -10.20 8.72 -16.80
C LEU A 380 -10.64 8.11 -15.46
N THR A 381 -10.09 8.61 -14.35
CA THR A 381 -10.51 8.23 -13.00
C THR A 381 -11.99 8.55 -12.78
N ALA A 382 -12.48 9.72 -13.18
CA ALA A 382 -13.89 10.08 -13.08
C ALA A 382 -14.80 9.13 -13.88
N VAL A 383 -14.40 8.75 -15.11
CA VAL A 383 -15.13 7.78 -15.94
C VAL A 383 -15.22 6.42 -15.25
N PHE A 384 -14.11 5.91 -14.72
CA PHE A 384 -14.09 4.63 -14.02
C PHE A 384 -14.87 4.69 -12.69
N VAL A 385 -14.85 5.80 -11.97
CA VAL A 385 -15.67 6.00 -10.77
C VAL A 385 -17.16 5.98 -11.11
N LEU A 386 -17.58 6.61 -12.21
CA LEU A 386 -18.96 6.55 -12.70
C LEU A 386 -19.33 5.11 -13.08
N LEU A 387 -18.47 4.41 -13.81
CA LEU A 387 -18.66 3.00 -14.15
C LEU A 387 -18.82 2.14 -12.88
N GLY A 388 -17.94 2.30 -11.90
CA GLY A 388 -18.00 1.62 -10.61
C GLY A 388 -19.31 1.90 -9.86
N SER A 389 -19.74 3.16 -9.83
CA SER A 389 -21.03 3.58 -9.26
C SER A 389 -22.20 2.86 -9.93
N THR A 390 -22.24 2.77 -11.26
CA THR A 390 -23.31 2.04 -11.97
C THR A 390 -23.32 0.54 -11.67
N LEU A 391 -22.15 -0.09 -11.49
CA LEU A 391 -22.03 -1.50 -11.14
C LEU A 391 -22.52 -1.77 -9.72
N LEU A 392 -22.13 -0.92 -8.76
CA LEU A 392 -22.61 -0.98 -7.37
C LEU A 392 -24.12 -0.77 -7.30
N TRP A 393 -24.65 0.17 -8.06
CA TRP A 393 -26.09 0.41 -8.15
C TRP A 393 -26.85 -0.78 -8.76
N ARG A 394 -26.31 -1.40 -9.82
CA ARG A 394 -26.86 -2.65 -10.36
C ARG A 394 -26.87 -3.76 -9.31
N LEU A 395 -25.78 -3.92 -8.55
CA LEU A 395 -25.70 -4.90 -7.47
C LEU A 395 -26.74 -4.63 -6.37
N ALA A 396 -26.86 -3.38 -5.93
CA ALA A 396 -27.84 -2.96 -4.94
C ALA A 396 -29.28 -3.25 -5.40
N ARG A 397 -29.60 -2.99 -6.68
CA ARG A 397 -30.91 -3.32 -7.26
C ARG A 397 -31.21 -4.82 -7.25
N MET A 398 -30.23 -5.67 -7.58
CA MET A 398 -30.38 -7.12 -7.54
C MET A 398 -30.66 -7.64 -6.11
N ILE A 399 -29.97 -7.08 -5.12
CA ILE A 399 -30.19 -7.44 -3.71
C ILE A 399 -31.56 -6.94 -3.23
N ALA A 400 -31.93 -5.71 -3.58
CA ALA A 400 -33.22 -5.13 -3.20
C ALA A 400 -34.41 -5.88 -3.83
N SER A 401 -34.29 -6.32 -5.09
CA SER A 401 -35.33 -7.13 -5.74
C SER A 401 -35.47 -8.50 -5.08
N ALA A 402 -34.36 -9.17 -4.78
CA ALA A 402 -34.38 -10.46 -4.09
C ALA A 402 -35.02 -10.37 -2.70
N ARG A 403 -34.73 -9.30 -1.94
CA ARG A 403 -35.35 -9.07 -0.64
C ARG A 403 -36.86 -8.84 -0.74
N LYS A 404 -37.33 -8.14 -1.78
CA LYS A 404 -38.76 -7.93 -2.04
C LYS A 404 -39.46 -9.25 -2.38
N GLU A 405 -38.86 -10.08 -3.23
CA GLU A 405 -39.38 -11.41 -3.60
C GLU A 405 -39.48 -12.31 -2.36
N ALA A 406 -38.41 -12.44 -1.56
CA ALA A 406 -38.41 -13.24 -0.34
C ALA A 406 -39.47 -12.78 0.68
N ARG A 407 -39.71 -11.46 0.80
CA ARG A 407 -40.75 -10.92 1.69
C ARG A 407 -42.15 -11.26 1.18
N ARG A 408 -42.38 -11.29 -0.13
CA ARG A 408 -43.66 -11.68 -0.73
C ARG A 408 -43.95 -13.15 -0.50
N GLU A 409 -42.96 -14.02 -0.70
CA GLU A 409 -43.08 -15.46 -0.41
C GLU A 409 -43.39 -15.71 1.07
N ALA A 410 -42.70 -15.01 1.98
CA ALA A 410 -42.96 -15.12 3.41
C ALA A 410 -44.35 -14.60 3.82
N LEU A 411 -44.90 -13.61 3.10
CA LEU A 411 -46.27 -13.12 3.33
C LEU A 411 -47.31 -14.09 2.80
N ALA A 412 -47.11 -14.65 1.60
CA ALA A 412 -48.00 -15.64 1.01
C ALA A 412 -48.08 -16.91 1.87
N ALA A 413 -46.94 -17.42 2.36
CA ALA A 413 -46.92 -18.57 3.26
C ALA A 413 -47.67 -18.34 4.58
N ARG A 414 -47.68 -17.10 5.10
CA ARG A 414 -48.45 -16.75 6.31
C ARG A 414 -49.96 -16.68 6.05
N LEU A 415 -50.37 -16.28 4.84
CA LEU A 415 -51.78 -16.22 4.46
C LEU A 415 -52.34 -17.62 4.15
N ASP A 416 -51.50 -18.56 3.69
CA ASP A 416 -51.89 -19.96 3.49
C ASP A 416 -51.98 -20.74 4.81
N ASP A 417 -51.18 -20.42 5.83
CA ASP A 417 -51.17 -21.08 7.14
C ASP A 417 -52.28 -20.58 8.10
N ASP A 418 -52.90 -19.43 7.83
CA ASP A 418 -53.99 -18.85 8.64
C ASP A 418 -55.20 -18.56 7.73
N PRO A 419 -55.97 -19.60 7.33
CA PRO A 419 -57.25 -19.36 6.70
C PRO A 419 -58.12 -18.67 7.76
N GLU A 420 -58.55 -17.43 7.52
CA GLU A 420 -59.59 -16.79 8.34
C GLU A 420 -60.65 -17.85 8.68
N PRO A 421 -61.03 -18.02 9.96
CA PRO A 421 -62.20 -18.83 10.24
C PRO A 421 -63.33 -18.18 9.46
N ALA A 422 -63.89 -18.93 8.50
CA ALA A 422 -65.08 -18.50 7.79
C ALA A 422 -66.08 -18.09 8.86
N GLU A 423 -66.34 -16.79 8.99
CA GLU A 423 -67.46 -16.30 9.76
C GLU A 423 -68.68 -16.91 9.10
N GLU A 424 -69.14 -18.00 9.69
CA GLU A 424 -70.40 -18.66 9.41
C GLU A 424 -71.48 -17.65 9.83
N PHE A 425 -71.84 -16.78 8.88
CA PHE A 425 -73.04 -15.96 8.97
C PHE A 425 -74.24 -16.91 8.90
N ASP A 426 -74.64 -17.42 10.05
CA ASP A 426 -75.92 -18.11 10.24
C ASP A 426 -77.04 -17.05 10.28
N PHE A 427 -78.03 -17.22 9.39
CA PHE A 427 -79.17 -16.32 9.18
C PHE A 427 -80.28 -16.48 10.21
#